data_AF-A0A0F9DF13-F1
#
_entry.id   AF-A0A0F9DF13-F1
#
_cell.length_a   1.000
_cell.length_b   1.000
_cell.length_c   1.000
_cell.angle_alpha   90.00
_cell.angle_beta   90.00
_cell.angle_gamma   90.00
#
_symmetry.space_group_name_H-M   'P 1'
#
loop_
_entity.id
_entity.type
_entity.pdbx_description
1 polymer ?
#
loop_
_entity_poly.entity_id
_entity_poly.type
_entity_poly.pdbx_seq_one_letter_code
_entity_poly.pdbx_strand_id
1 'polypeptide(L)'
;RRMAEASAMSVEGVDLDVERDAEKLQAAFEAAVKGEAELAERVKAVAVAANEGKQAAISLAEAKDSYEGCTVDEAKDSLRRVAEAVCQKDETLAAAAKALADADRSAKKAEREMRAAELESEAAERELTAATYYVRVTGGWQETIDAVQGREGPTDAELSAAENAVSVARRAVELGAKARDADAKKAQADAHRGEADVRGTAAQSLRKAALATDDVLSDAVDSTTLSVVEGRLMTRTENRGLVPYHERSEGVRVKLAIHEATQLINRMNAFDSALIVAPQELWQGLDPENKRLAHQCAAELGVTIITAEATEGDLRAEPFAGEGKGDGQ
;
A
#
# COMPACT_ATOMS: atom_id res chain seq x y z
N ARG A 1 3.76 -18.64 11.92
CA ARG A 1 3.50 -18.02 13.25
C ARG A 1 4.24 -16.70 13.42
N ARG A 2 5.58 -16.64 13.53
CA ARG A 2 6.32 -15.36 13.64
C ARG A 2 5.98 -14.31 12.56
N MET A 3 5.85 -14.73 11.29
CA MET A 3 5.44 -13.82 10.20
C MET A 3 4.01 -13.31 10.33
N ALA A 4 3.07 -14.14 10.83
CA ALA A 4 1.70 -13.72 11.08
C ALA A 4 1.58 -12.77 12.27
N GLU A 5 2.37 -12.98 13.33
CA GLU A 5 2.47 -12.08 14.48
C GLU A 5 3.05 -10.72 14.07
N ALA A 6 4.10 -10.70 13.26
CA ALA A 6 4.69 -9.47 12.74
C ALA A 6 3.69 -8.65 11.89
N SER A 7 2.93 -9.31 11.01
CA SER A 7 1.89 -8.64 10.21
C SER A 7 0.75 -8.13 11.08
N ALA A 8 0.30 -8.88 12.09
CA ALA A 8 -0.77 -8.47 13.00
C ALA A 8 -0.37 -7.28 13.89
N MET A 9 0.83 -7.28 14.46
CA MET A 9 1.34 -6.17 15.27
C MET A 9 1.46 -4.87 14.46
N SER A 10 1.74 -4.97 13.16
CA SER A 10 1.86 -3.78 12.29
C SER A 10 0.52 -3.12 11.92
N VAL A 11 -0.61 -3.71 12.35
CA VAL A 11 -1.98 -3.21 12.14
C VAL A 11 -2.61 -2.71 13.45
N GLU A 12 -1.95 -2.92 14.58
CA GLU A 12 -2.45 -2.54 15.90
C GLU A 12 -2.59 -1.00 16.01
N GLY A 13 -3.82 -0.53 16.27
CA GLY A 13 -4.15 0.89 16.37
C GLY A 13 -4.62 1.58 15.08
N VAL A 14 -4.81 0.84 13.98
CA VAL A 14 -5.46 1.37 12.76
C VAL A 14 -6.97 1.19 12.86
N ASP A 15 -7.71 2.29 12.72
CA ASP A 15 -9.17 2.27 12.62
C ASP A 15 -9.58 1.72 11.24
N LEU A 16 -10.34 0.62 11.24
CA LEU A 16 -10.80 -0.06 10.03
C LEU A 16 -12.24 0.34 9.66
N ASP A 17 -12.94 1.08 10.50
CA ASP A 17 -14.34 1.46 10.26
C ASP A 17 -14.49 2.72 9.39
N VAL A 18 -13.37 3.30 8.98
CA VAL A 18 -13.32 4.42 8.03
C VAL A 18 -13.64 3.99 6.59
N GLU A 19 -14.15 4.92 5.78
CA GLU A 19 -14.35 4.72 4.34
C GLU A 19 -13.02 4.36 3.67
N ARG A 20 -13.06 3.32 2.83
CA ARG A 20 -11.88 2.65 2.26
C ARG A 20 -11.88 2.66 0.75
N ASP A 21 -12.97 3.03 0.11
CA ASP A 21 -13.07 3.14 -1.33
C ASP A 21 -12.18 4.29 -1.85
N ALA A 22 -11.13 3.93 -2.60
CA ALA A 22 -10.16 4.88 -3.11
C ALA A 22 -10.78 5.87 -4.11
N GLU A 23 -11.72 5.42 -4.94
CA GLU A 23 -12.36 6.27 -5.95
C GLU A 23 -13.31 7.26 -5.27
N LYS A 24 -14.08 6.82 -4.27
CA LYS A 24 -14.96 7.73 -3.51
C LYS A 24 -14.18 8.78 -2.72
N LEU A 25 -13.09 8.39 -2.05
CA LEU A 25 -12.27 9.33 -1.29
C LEU A 25 -11.57 10.35 -2.20
N GLN A 26 -11.04 9.89 -3.34
CA GLN A 26 -10.41 10.75 -4.33
C GLN A 26 -11.42 11.71 -4.97
N ALA A 27 -12.61 11.23 -5.34
CA ALA A 27 -13.68 12.05 -5.89
C ALA A 27 -14.15 13.13 -4.89
N ALA A 28 -14.27 12.78 -3.60
CA ALA A 28 -14.61 13.73 -2.55
C ALA A 28 -13.52 14.81 -2.36
N PHE A 29 -12.24 14.43 -2.43
CA PHE A 29 -11.13 15.38 -2.38
C PHE A 29 -11.11 16.32 -3.59
N GLU A 30 -11.27 15.79 -4.80
CA GLU A 30 -11.33 16.60 -6.02
C GLU A 30 -12.51 17.58 -6.02
N ALA A 31 -13.68 17.14 -5.56
CA ALA A 31 -14.84 18.01 -5.39
C ALA A 31 -14.57 19.15 -4.38
N ALA A 32 -13.90 18.86 -3.27
CA ALA A 32 -13.55 19.87 -2.27
C ALA A 32 -12.53 20.89 -2.81
N VAL A 33 -11.48 20.44 -3.50
CA VAL A 33 -10.48 21.31 -4.13
C VAL A 33 -11.11 22.19 -5.21
N LYS A 34 -12.01 21.64 -6.03
CA LYS A 34 -12.73 22.40 -7.04
C LYS A 34 -13.60 23.49 -6.40
N GLY A 35 -14.31 23.17 -5.32
CA GLY A 35 -15.12 24.14 -4.57
C GLY A 35 -14.27 25.27 -3.95
N GLU A 36 -13.13 24.95 -3.36
CA GLU A 36 -12.17 25.94 -2.83
C GLU A 36 -11.65 26.86 -3.95
N ALA A 37 -11.28 26.29 -5.10
CA ALA A 37 -10.79 27.06 -6.24
C ALA A 37 -11.86 28.00 -6.83
N GLU A 38 -13.11 27.54 -6.95
CA GLU A 38 -14.23 28.36 -7.41
C GLU A 38 -14.50 29.53 -6.44
N LEU A 39 -14.42 29.30 -5.13
CA LEU A 39 -14.53 30.35 -4.12
C LEU A 39 -13.38 31.35 -4.19
N ALA A 40 -12.14 30.88 -4.34
CA ALA A 40 -10.96 31.74 -4.47
C ALA A 40 -11.03 32.64 -5.71
N GLU A 41 -11.49 32.11 -6.85
CA GLU A 41 -11.70 32.90 -8.07
C GLU A 41 -12.84 33.91 -7.91
N ARG A 42 -13.92 33.58 -7.19
CA ARG A 42 -14.97 34.54 -6.83
C ARG A 42 -14.44 35.66 -5.94
N VAL A 43 -13.59 35.35 -4.95
CA VAL A 43 -12.94 36.38 -4.11
C VAL A 43 -12.09 37.31 -4.95
N LYS A 44 -11.25 36.78 -5.85
CA LYS A 44 -10.45 37.61 -6.75
C LYS A 44 -11.32 38.48 -7.66
N ALA A 45 -12.36 37.91 -8.25
CA ALA A 45 -13.27 38.64 -9.14
C ALA A 45 -13.99 39.78 -8.41
N VAL A 46 -14.48 39.54 -7.18
CA VAL A 46 -15.08 40.59 -6.35
C VAL A 46 -14.05 41.64 -5.92
N ALA A 47 -12.82 41.24 -5.58
CA ALA A 47 -11.76 42.17 -5.20
C ALA A 47 -11.34 43.08 -6.38
N VAL A 48 -11.17 42.52 -7.58
CA VAL A 48 -10.87 43.29 -8.81
C VAL A 48 -12.03 44.24 -9.11
N ALA A 49 -13.25 43.74 -9.12
CA ALA A 49 -14.44 44.53 -9.40
C ALA A 49 -14.68 45.64 -8.37
N ALA A 50 -14.43 45.38 -7.08
CA ALA A 50 -14.51 46.39 -6.02
C ALA A 50 -13.43 47.47 -6.16
N ASN A 51 -12.24 47.11 -6.63
CA ASN A 51 -11.15 48.08 -6.86
C ASN A 51 -11.42 48.92 -8.11
N GLU A 52 -11.93 48.30 -9.18
CA GLU A 52 -12.41 48.98 -10.38
C GLU A 52 -13.59 49.90 -10.08
N GLY A 53 -14.55 49.47 -9.26
CA GLY A 53 -15.67 50.30 -8.81
C GLY A 53 -15.23 51.49 -7.95
N LYS A 54 -14.23 51.31 -7.06
CA LYS A 54 -13.63 52.41 -6.29
C LYS A 54 -12.90 53.41 -7.20
N GLN A 55 -12.10 52.94 -8.15
CA GLN A 55 -11.43 53.81 -9.10
C GLN A 55 -12.42 54.54 -10.02
N ALA A 56 -13.44 53.84 -10.52
CA ALA A 56 -14.52 54.44 -11.30
C ALA A 56 -15.29 55.50 -10.50
N ALA A 57 -15.53 55.28 -9.21
CA ALA A 57 -16.17 56.26 -8.33
C ALA A 57 -15.30 57.51 -8.11
N ILE A 58 -13.97 57.33 -7.94
CA ILE A 58 -13.01 58.45 -7.83
C ILE A 58 -12.97 59.22 -9.16
N SER A 59 -12.82 58.53 -10.29
CA SER A 59 -12.78 59.17 -11.61
C SER A 59 -14.10 59.82 -11.99
N LEU A 60 -15.24 59.27 -11.57
CA LEU A 60 -16.56 59.89 -11.75
C LEU A 60 -16.69 61.17 -10.91
N ALA A 61 -16.18 61.18 -9.68
CA ALA A 61 -16.17 62.36 -8.83
C ALA A 61 -15.23 63.44 -9.39
N GLU A 62 -14.03 63.08 -9.81
CA GLU A 62 -13.07 63.99 -10.45
C GLU A 62 -13.60 64.55 -11.76
N ALA A 63 -14.24 63.73 -12.59
CA ALA A 63 -14.85 64.19 -13.83
C ALA A 63 -16.05 65.12 -13.57
N LYS A 64 -16.84 64.87 -12.53
CA LYS A 64 -17.93 65.76 -12.10
C LYS A 64 -17.41 67.10 -11.56
N ASP A 65 -16.31 67.10 -10.80
CA ASP A 65 -15.72 68.33 -10.24
C ASP A 65 -14.91 69.14 -11.28
N SER A 66 -14.33 68.47 -12.28
CA SER A 66 -13.45 69.13 -13.28
C SER A 66 -14.21 69.65 -14.51
N TYR A 67 -15.52 69.40 -14.61
CA TYR A 67 -16.31 69.76 -15.79
C TYR A 67 -17.06 71.08 -15.59
N GLU A 68 -16.46 72.19 -16.05
CA GLU A 68 -17.08 73.53 -16.10
C GLU A 68 -17.80 73.81 -17.45
N GLY A 69 -18.14 72.76 -18.21
CA GLY A 69 -18.77 72.87 -19.54
C GLY A 69 -20.31 72.92 -19.49
N CYS A 70 -20.92 73.39 -20.58
CA CYS A 70 -22.36 73.36 -20.77
C CYS A 70 -22.88 71.92 -20.95
N THR A 71 -24.12 71.65 -20.53
CA THR A 71 -24.74 70.33 -20.68
C THR A 71 -24.98 69.98 -22.15
N VAL A 72 -25.12 68.68 -22.48
CA VAL A 72 -25.36 68.22 -23.88
C VAL A 72 -26.57 68.91 -24.52
N ASP A 73 -27.60 69.22 -23.75
CA ASP A 73 -28.79 69.91 -24.24
C ASP A 73 -28.52 71.41 -24.51
N GLU A 74 -27.71 72.06 -23.68
CA GLU A 74 -27.27 73.45 -23.89
C GLU A 74 -26.30 73.58 -25.09
N ALA A 75 -25.39 72.61 -25.28
CA ALA A 75 -24.48 72.57 -26.42
C ALA A 75 -25.23 72.35 -27.75
N LYS A 76 -26.25 71.47 -27.76
CA LYS A 76 -27.14 71.27 -28.92
C LYS A 76 -27.94 72.52 -29.26
N ASP A 77 -28.45 73.21 -28.24
CA ASP A 77 -29.17 74.47 -28.43
C ASP A 77 -28.27 75.59 -28.94
N SER A 78 -27.02 75.66 -28.48
CA SER A 78 -26.01 76.61 -28.98
C SER A 78 -25.68 76.35 -30.46
N LEU A 79 -25.38 75.08 -30.80
CA LEU A 79 -25.11 74.66 -32.18
C LEU A 79 -26.27 74.98 -33.12
N ARG A 80 -27.50 74.72 -32.68
CA ARG A 80 -28.71 74.99 -33.49
C ARG A 80 -28.89 76.48 -33.77
N ARG A 81 -28.66 77.36 -32.78
CA ARG A 81 -28.75 78.82 -32.98
C ARG A 81 -27.70 79.34 -33.96
N VAL A 82 -26.48 78.81 -33.90
CA VAL A 82 -25.39 79.19 -34.81
C VAL A 82 -25.67 78.69 -36.24
N ALA A 83 -26.13 77.45 -36.40
CA ALA A 83 -26.50 76.89 -37.70
C ALA A 83 -27.65 77.66 -38.38
N GLU A 84 -28.65 78.10 -37.61
CA GLU A 84 -29.75 78.95 -38.10
C GLU A 84 -29.24 80.35 -38.50
N ALA A 85 -28.27 80.92 -37.78
CA ALA A 85 -27.64 82.20 -38.11
C ALA A 85 -26.80 82.14 -39.40
N VAL A 86 -26.09 81.03 -39.67
CA VAL A 86 -25.34 80.83 -40.91
C VAL A 86 -26.29 80.77 -42.12
N CYS A 87 -27.36 79.99 -42.02
CA CYS A 87 -28.34 79.82 -43.10
C CYS A 87 -29.06 81.14 -43.48
N GLN A 88 -29.39 81.99 -42.49
CA GLN A 88 -30.03 83.30 -42.75
C GLN A 88 -29.10 84.30 -43.43
N LYS A 89 -27.78 84.14 -43.30
CA LYS A 89 -26.78 85.06 -43.87
C LYS A 89 -26.41 84.69 -45.30
N ASP A 90 -26.49 83.41 -45.66
CA ASP A 90 -26.35 82.92 -47.03
C ASP A 90 -27.45 83.45 -47.96
N GLU A 91 -28.68 83.58 -47.48
CA GLU A 91 -29.82 84.09 -48.28
C GLU A 91 -29.67 85.57 -48.67
N THR A 92 -28.90 86.36 -47.90
CA THR A 92 -28.68 87.80 -48.18
C THR A 92 -27.67 88.07 -49.30
N LEU A 93 -26.92 87.04 -49.71
CA LEU A 93 -25.84 87.13 -50.70
C LEU A 93 -26.37 87.12 -52.15
N ALA A 94 -27.54 86.51 -52.38
CA ALA A 94 -28.14 86.38 -53.71
C ALA A 94 -28.74 87.69 -54.27
N ALA A 95 -29.07 88.67 -53.42
CA ALA A 95 -29.72 89.91 -53.82
C ALA A 95 -28.76 91.09 -54.14
N ALA A 96 -27.46 90.98 -53.80
CA ALA A 96 -26.54 92.12 -53.69
C ALA A 96 -25.62 92.37 -54.90
N ALA A 97 -25.91 91.83 -56.09
CA ALA A 97 -25.04 91.94 -57.28
C ALA A 97 -25.05 93.32 -58.00
N LYS A 98 -25.76 94.34 -57.49
CA LYS A 98 -25.94 95.64 -58.18
C LYS A 98 -25.32 96.88 -57.47
N ALA A 99 -24.72 96.76 -56.28
CA ALA A 99 -24.26 97.89 -55.45
C ALA A 99 -22.75 97.87 -55.13
N LEU A 100 -21.90 97.60 -56.14
CA LEU A 100 -20.54 97.06 -55.95
C LEU A 100 -19.48 97.93 -55.19
N ALA A 101 -19.66 99.25 -55.03
CA ALA A 101 -18.69 100.11 -54.32
C ALA A 101 -19.00 100.28 -52.82
N ASP A 102 -20.28 100.34 -52.46
CA ASP A 102 -20.71 100.16 -51.07
C ASP A 102 -20.65 98.68 -50.66
N ALA A 103 -20.67 97.77 -51.64
CA ALA A 103 -20.48 96.33 -51.44
C ALA A 103 -19.07 95.94 -50.95
N ASP A 104 -17.99 96.65 -51.30
CA ASP A 104 -16.65 96.28 -50.80
C ASP A 104 -16.52 96.52 -49.28
N ARG A 105 -17.18 97.56 -48.76
CA ARG A 105 -17.24 97.84 -47.32
C ARG A 105 -18.21 96.90 -46.59
N SER A 106 -19.35 96.57 -47.18
CA SER A 106 -20.27 95.61 -46.58
C SER A 106 -19.77 94.17 -46.69
N ALA A 107 -19.05 93.80 -47.75
CA ALA A 107 -18.42 92.48 -47.93
C ALA A 107 -17.31 92.27 -46.89
N LYS A 108 -16.41 93.24 -46.68
CA LYS A 108 -15.39 93.15 -45.62
C LYS A 108 -16.00 93.08 -44.21
N LYS A 109 -17.17 93.68 -43.99
CA LYS A 109 -17.90 93.56 -42.72
C LYS A 109 -18.55 92.18 -42.59
N ALA A 110 -19.21 91.70 -43.64
CA ALA A 110 -19.84 90.38 -43.69
C ALA A 110 -18.81 89.25 -43.60
N GLU A 111 -17.65 89.36 -44.23
CA GLU A 111 -16.54 88.39 -44.09
C GLU A 111 -15.99 88.33 -42.66
N ARG A 112 -15.94 89.46 -41.94
CA ARG A 112 -15.56 89.49 -40.53
C ARG A 112 -16.62 88.85 -39.64
N GLU A 113 -17.89 89.10 -39.94
CA GLU A 113 -19.02 88.50 -39.23
C GLU A 113 -19.12 86.99 -39.51
N MET A 114 -18.85 86.55 -40.74
CA MET A 114 -18.79 85.14 -41.13
C MET A 114 -17.63 84.43 -40.45
N ARG A 115 -16.42 85.00 -40.46
CA ARG A 115 -15.28 84.42 -39.73
C ARG A 115 -15.52 84.35 -38.23
N ALA A 116 -16.21 85.32 -37.65
CA ALA A 116 -16.60 85.28 -36.24
C ALA A 116 -17.60 84.13 -35.98
N ALA A 117 -18.61 83.97 -36.85
CA ALA A 117 -19.58 82.89 -36.75
C ALA A 117 -18.96 81.51 -37.00
N GLU A 118 -17.99 81.38 -37.92
CA GLU A 118 -17.24 80.14 -38.16
C GLU A 118 -16.41 79.76 -36.92
N LEU A 119 -15.71 80.72 -36.30
CA LEU A 119 -14.96 80.49 -35.06
C LEU A 119 -15.88 80.09 -33.90
N GLU A 120 -17.07 80.70 -33.80
CA GLU A 120 -18.08 80.32 -32.81
C GLU A 120 -18.67 78.93 -33.09
N SER A 121 -18.90 78.58 -34.35
CA SER A 121 -19.35 77.24 -34.76
C SER A 121 -18.31 76.18 -34.43
N GLU A 122 -17.03 76.42 -34.72
CA GLU A 122 -15.94 75.51 -34.36
C GLU A 122 -15.81 75.35 -32.84
N ALA A 123 -16.04 76.42 -32.06
CA ALA A 123 -16.05 76.35 -30.60
C ALA A 123 -17.22 75.49 -30.10
N ALA A 124 -18.42 75.71 -30.62
CA ALA A 124 -19.62 74.93 -30.27
C ALA A 124 -19.49 73.44 -30.66
N GLU A 125 -18.85 73.12 -31.79
CA GLU A 125 -18.57 71.73 -32.19
C GLU A 125 -17.58 71.04 -31.25
N ARG A 126 -16.55 71.77 -30.80
CA ARG A 126 -15.59 71.26 -29.80
C ARG A 126 -16.27 71.01 -28.46
N GLU A 127 -17.14 71.92 -28.02
CA GLU A 127 -17.94 71.74 -26.81
C GLU A 127 -18.88 70.54 -26.89
N LEU A 128 -19.60 70.38 -28.01
CA LEU A 128 -20.48 69.23 -28.22
C LEU A 128 -19.69 67.91 -28.21
N THR A 129 -18.52 67.88 -28.82
CA THR A 129 -17.64 66.70 -28.83
C THR A 129 -17.17 66.36 -27.42
N ALA A 130 -16.76 67.36 -26.64
CA ALA A 130 -16.35 67.19 -25.25
C ALA A 130 -17.49 66.71 -24.34
N ALA A 131 -18.68 67.31 -24.47
CA ALA A 131 -19.87 66.93 -23.70
C ALA A 131 -20.34 65.49 -24.04
N THR A 132 -20.30 65.12 -25.32
CA THR A 132 -20.64 63.76 -25.78
C THR A 132 -19.65 62.73 -25.25
N TYR A 133 -18.35 63.05 -25.25
CA TYR A 133 -17.32 62.20 -24.66
C TYR A 133 -17.54 62.03 -23.15
N TYR A 134 -17.82 63.12 -22.43
CA TYR A 134 -18.08 63.11 -20.99
C TYR A 134 -19.26 62.19 -20.61
N VAL A 135 -20.41 62.32 -21.29
CA VAL A 135 -21.58 61.46 -21.04
C VAL A 135 -21.26 59.98 -21.30
N ARG A 136 -20.52 59.67 -22.38
CA ARG A 136 -20.13 58.29 -22.68
C ARG A 136 -19.24 57.68 -21.59
N VAL A 137 -18.24 58.42 -21.12
CA VAL A 137 -17.29 57.92 -20.12
C VAL A 137 -17.95 57.79 -18.75
N THR A 138 -18.70 58.81 -18.33
CA THR A 138 -19.42 58.78 -17.04
C THR A 138 -20.53 57.71 -17.03
N GLY A 139 -21.21 57.47 -18.16
CA GLY A 139 -22.16 56.38 -18.32
C GLY A 139 -21.52 55.00 -18.13
N GLY A 140 -20.39 54.74 -18.80
CA GLY A 140 -19.66 53.48 -18.65
C GLY A 140 -19.10 53.24 -17.24
N TRP A 141 -18.67 54.28 -16.55
CA TRP A 141 -18.27 54.18 -15.15
C TRP A 141 -19.46 53.91 -14.22
N GLN A 142 -20.62 54.52 -14.46
CA GLN A 142 -21.83 54.25 -13.69
C GLN A 142 -22.31 52.80 -13.88
N GLU A 143 -22.29 52.29 -15.11
CA GLU A 143 -22.61 50.87 -15.39
C GLU A 143 -21.66 49.91 -14.66
N THR A 144 -20.37 50.26 -14.58
CA THR A 144 -19.36 49.47 -13.86
C THR A 144 -19.62 49.49 -12.34
N ILE A 145 -19.99 50.66 -11.79
CA ILE A 145 -20.37 50.78 -10.38
C ILE A 145 -21.62 49.95 -10.09
N ASP A 146 -22.66 50.06 -10.92
CA ASP A 146 -23.93 49.35 -10.75
C ASP A 146 -23.75 47.82 -10.88
N ALA A 147 -22.85 47.34 -11.74
CA ALA A 147 -22.54 45.92 -11.89
C ALA A 147 -21.85 45.31 -10.65
N VAL A 148 -21.23 46.15 -9.81
CA VAL A 148 -20.51 45.76 -8.60
C VAL A 148 -21.36 46.00 -7.35
N GLN A 149 -22.25 47.01 -7.37
CA GLN A 149 -23.18 47.29 -6.29
C GLN A 149 -24.16 46.12 -6.08
N GLY A 150 -24.07 45.47 -4.93
CA GLY A 150 -24.95 44.36 -4.54
C GLY A 150 -24.36 42.96 -4.77
N ARG A 151 -23.13 42.83 -5.29
CA ARG A 151 -22.39 41.56 -5.26
C ARG A 151 -21.66 41.41 -3.93
N GLU A 152 -22.27 40.68 -3.00
CA GLU A 152 -21.58 40.23 -1.80
C GLU A 152 -20.58 39.13 -2.18
N GLY A 153 -19.31 39.34 -1.82
CA GLY A 153 -18.28 38.31 -1.95
C GLY A 153 -18.52 37.15 -1.00
N PRO A 154 -17.86 36.00 -1.22
CA PRO A 154 -17.89 34.90 -0.26
C PRO A 154 -17.51 35.39 1.14
N THR A 155 -18.26 34.94 2.13
CA THR A 155 -18.01 35.29 3.54
C THR A 155 -16.77 34.57 4.07
N ASP A 156 -16.13 35.13 5.10
CA ASP A 156 -15.01 34.47 5.77
C ASP A 156 -15.39 33.08 6.33
N ALA A 157 -16.65 32.90 6.70
CA ALA A 157 -17.20 31.62 7.14
C ALA A 157 -17.24 30.58 6.01
N GLU A 158 -17.59 30.99 4.79
CA GLU A 158 -17.60 30.12 3.61
C GLU A 158 -16.19 29.74 3.17
N LEU A 159 -15.23 30.68 3.23
CA LEU A 159 -13.82 30.39 2.96
C LEU A 159 -13.23 29.41 3.98
N SER A 160 -13.46 29.66 5.27
CA SER A 160 -13.01 28.76 6.33
C SER A 160 -13.67 27.37 6.24
N ALA A 161 -14.96 27.30 5.86
CA ALA A 161 -15.64 26.04 5.64
C ALA A 161 -15.03 25.24 4.46
N ALA A 162 -14.68 25.91 3.36
CA ALA A 162 -14.04 25.29 2.21
C ALA A 162 -12.63 24.77 2.52
N GLU A 163 -11.80 25.57 3.20
CA GLU A 163 -10.47 25.15 3.67
C GLU A 163 -10.56 23.93 4.61
N ASN A 164 -11.52 23.95 5.53
CA ASN A 164 -11.78 22.81 6.42
C ASN A 164 -12.24 21.57 5.66
N ALA A 165 -13.10 21.73 4.65
CA ALA A 165 -13.56 20.61 3.82
C ALA A 165 -12.40 19.95 3.06
N VAL A 166 -11.47 20.74 2.51
CA VAL A 166 -10.26 20.22 1.84
C VAL A 166 -9.34 19.50 2.83
N SER A 167 -9.15 20.08 4.03
CA SER A 167 -8.36 19.46 5.10
C SER A 167 -8.93 18.12 5.57
N VAL A 168 -10.25 18.05 5.78
CA VAL A 168 -10.97 16.83 6.15
C VAL A 168 -10.88 15.78 5.04
N ALA A 169 -11.12 16.17 3.78
CA ALA A 169 -11.04 15.25 2.65
C ALA A 169 -9.61 14.68 2.47
N ARG A 170 -8.57 15.51 2.62
CA ARG A 170 -7.17 15.05 2.59
C ARG A 170 -6.90 14.02 3.70
N ARG A 171 -7.32 14.30 4.94
CA ARG A 171 -7.18 13.34 6.05
C ARG A 171 -7.94 12.04 5.80
N ALA A 172 -9.13 12.11 5.21
CA ALA A 172 -9.91 10.93 4.86
C ALA A 172 -9.22 10.04 3.82
N VAL A 173 -8.59 10.64 2.79
CA VAL A 173 -7.78 9.90 1.80
C VAL A 173 -6.60 9.18 2.48
N GLU A 174 -5.87 9.87 3.35
CA GLU A 174 -4.73 9.30 4.09
C GLU A 174 -5.15 8.16 5.03
N LEU A 175 -6.26 8.32 5.77
CA LEU A 175 -6.80 7.30 6.66
C LEU A 175 -7.31 6.09 5.87
N GLY A 176 -8.02 6.31 4.76
CA GLY A 176 -8.49 5.23 3.89
C GLY A 176 -7.34 4.42 3.29
N ALA A 177 -6.23 5.07 2.92
CA ALA A 177 -5.02 4.37 2.47
C ALA A 177 -4.42 3.47 3.56
N LYS A 178 -4.28 3.99 4.79
CA LYS A 178 -3.79 3.21 5.94
C LYS A 178 -4.71 2.04 6.27
N ALA A 179 -6.02 2.21 6.17
CA ALA A 179 -7.00 1.16 6.43
C ALA A 179 -6.94 0.04 5.37
N ARG A 180 -6.76 0.38 4.08
CA ARG A 180 -6.53 -0.62 3.02
C ARG A 180 -5.24 -1.41 3.21
N ASP A 181 -4.15 -0.74 3.56
CA ASP A 181 -2.88 -1.41 3.87
C ASP A 181 -3.01 -2.34 5.07
N ALA A 182 -3.76 -1.92 6.09
CA ALA A 182 -4.06 -2.73 7.25
C ALA A 182 -4.89 -3.98 6.90
N ASP A 183 -5.92 -3.86 6.06
CA ASP A 183 -6.71 -5.00 5.58
C ASP A 183 -5.85 -5.99 4.77
N ALA A 184 -4.98 -5.49 3.89
CA ALA A 184 -4.07 -6.35 3.13
C ALA A 184 -3.11 -7.13 4.05
N LYS A 185 -2.56 -6.45 5.08
CA LYS A 185 -1.68 -7.09 6.08
C LYS A 185 -2.43 -8.09 6.96
N LYS A 186 -3.70 -7.81 7.30
CA LYS A 186 -4.55 -8.75 8.04
C LYS A 186 -4.82 -10.01 7.23
N ALA A 187 -5.19 -9.86 5.95
CA ALA A 187 -5.36 -10.98 5.03
C ALA A 187 -4.07 -11.80 4.88
N GLN A 188 -2.92 -11.14 4.77
CA GLN A 188 -1.61 -11.80 4.74
C GLN A 188 -1.31 -12.55 6.05
N ALA A 189 -1.62 -11.97 7.21
CA ALA A 189 -1.45 -12.62 8.50
C ALA A 189 -2.30 -13.89 8.60
N ASP A 190 -3.55 -13.84 8.15
CA ASP A 190 -4.45 -14.99 8.16
C ASP A 190 -3.99 -16.09 7.18
N ALA A 191 -3.49 -15.71 6.00
CA ALA A 191 -2.87 -16.65 5.06
C ALA A 191 -1.66 -17.36 5.70
N HIS A 192 -0.76 -16.62 6.35
CA HIS A 192 0.40 -17.18 7.04
C HIS A 192 0.03 -18.04 8.26
N ARG A 193 -1.10 -17.79 8.93
CA ARG A 193 -1.64 -18.68 9.97
C ARG A 193 -2.11 -19.99 9.35
N GLY A 194 -2.92 -19.94 8.29
CA GLY A 194 -3.38 -21.12 7.58
C GLY A 194 -2.24 -22.00 7.08
N GLU A 195 -1.22 -21.41 6.44
CA GLU A 195 -0.02 -22.14 6.00
C GLU A 195 0.74 -22.79 7.16
N ALA A 196 0.85 -22.07 8.30
CA ALA A 196 1.54 -22.60 9.48
C ALA A 196 0.81 -23.83 10.06
N ASP A 197 -0.52 -23.81 10.07
CA ASP A 197 -1.32 -24.92 10.58
C ASP A 197 -1.30 -26.13 9.65
N VAL A 198 -1.36 -25.92 8.33
CA VAL A 198 -1.18 -26.99 7.33
C VAL A 198 0.19 -27.64 7.46
N ARG A 199 1.26 -26.84 7.50
CA ARG A 199 2.64 -27.36 7.67
C ARG A 199 2.82 -28.05 9.03
N GLY A 200 2.20 -27.53 10.09
CA GLY A 200 2.21 -28.15 11.42
C GLY A 200 1.57 -29.54 11.41
N THR A 201 0.40 -29.67 10.78
CA THR A 201 -0.32 -30.94 10.62
C THR A 201 0.48 -31.93 9.78
N ALA A 202 1.01 -31.48 8.64
CA ALA A 202 1.86 -32.31 7.79
C ALA A 202 3.10 -32.83 8.54
N ALA A 203 3.79 -31.96 9.30
CA ALA A 203 4.94 -32.34 10.11
C ALA A 203 4.57 -33.37 11.18
N GLN A 204 3.42 -33.24 11.85
CA GLN A 204 2.94 -34.24 12.80
C GLN A 204 2.63 -35.57 12.13
N SER A 205 1.99 -35.55 10.96
CA SER A 205 1.69 -36.76 10.18
C SER A 205 2.97 -37.48 9.77
N LEU A 206 3.98 -36.75 9.29
CA LEU A 206 5.27 -37.32 8.90
C LEU A 206 6.03 -37.91 10.11
N ARG A 207 5.99 -37.26 11.27
CA ARG A 207 6.59 -37.81 12.50
C ARG A 207 5.89 -39.09 12.95
N LYS A 208 4.55 -39.13 12.89
CA LYS A 208 3.79 -40.34 13.19
C LYS A 208 4.10 -41.47 12.20
N ALA A 209 4.18 -41.15 10.91
CA ALA A 209 4.57 -42.12 9.88
C ALA A 209 5.99 -42.65 10.11
N ALA A 210 6.94 -41.78 10.47
CA ALA A 210 8.30 -42.20 10.82
C ALA A 210 8.32 -43.12 12.05
N LEU A 211 7.61 -42.78 13.12
CA LEU A 211 7.50 -43.66 14.31
C LEU A 211 6.87 -45.01 13.97
N ALA A 212 5.83 -45.03 13.12
CA ALA A 212 5.20 -46.27 12.69
C ALA A 212 6.16 -47.19 11.88
N THR A 213 7.23 -46.66 11.29
CA THR A 213 8.24 -47.53 10.64
C THR A 213 9.00 -48.37 11.65
N ASP A 214 9.24 -47.87 12.87
CA ASP A 214 9.87 -48.66 13.93
C ASP A 214 8.98 -49.82 14.38
N ASP A 215 7.66 -49.62 14.40
CA ASP A 215 6.70 -50.70 14.70
C ASP A 215 6.77 -51.79 13.63
N VAL A 216 6.71 -51.40 12.34
CA VAL A 216 6.82 -52.36 11.21
C VAL A 216 8.17 -53.09 11.22
N LEU A 217 9.27 -52.39 11.53
CA LEU A 217 10.59 -52.99 11.63
C LEU A 217 10.68 -53.92 12.85
N SER A 218 10.05 -53.57 13.98
CA SER A 218 9.99 -54.42 15.16
C SER A 218 9.19 -55.70 14.89
N ASP A 219 8.04 -55.58 14.21
CA ASP A 219 7.24 -56.72 13.77
C ASP A 219 8.03 -57.61 12.80
N ALA A 220 8.81 -57.04 11.90
CA ALA A 220 9.65 -57.78 10.96
C ALA A 220 10.83 -58.50 11.63
N VAL A 221 11.36 -57.98 12.75
CA VAL A 221 12.36 -58.67 13.56
C VAL A 221 11.77 -59.89 14.26
N ASP A 222 10.44 -59.87 14.53
CA ASP A 222 9.67 -61.00 15.06
C ASP A 222 10.34 -61.67 16.27
N SER A 223 10.72 -60.84 17.25
CA SER A 223 11.46 -61.24 18.44
C SER A 223 10.73 -60.85 19.72
N THR A 224 10.86 -61.67 20.76
CA THR A 224 10.34 -61.36 22.09
C THR A 224 11.30 -60.53 22.94
N THR A 225 12.58 -60.49 22.57
CA THR A 225 13.65 -59.83 23.33
C THR A 225 14.25 -58.61 22.64
N LEU A 226 14.06 -58.50 21.32
CA LEU A 226 14.55 -57.41 20.48
C LEU A 226 13.39 -56.58 19.90
N SER A 227 13.60 -55.28 19.80
CA SER A 227 12.66 -54.36 19.14
C SER A 227 13.42 -53.22 18.49
N VAL A 228 12.88 -52.61 17.44
CA VAL A 228 13.45 -51.40 16.82
C VAL A 228 12.81 -50.17 17.43
N VAL A 229 13.63 -49.23 17.88
CA VAL A 229 13.17 -47.94 18.42
C VAL A 229 14.11 -46.84 17.92
N GLU A 230 13.55 -45.79 17.32
CA GLU A 230 14.26 -44.69 16.68
C GLU A 230 15.30 -45.21 15.66
N GLY A 231 14.92 -46.21 14.85
CA GLY A 231 15.79 -46.84 13.86
C GLY A 231 16.97 -47.65 14.44
N ARG A 232 16.97 -47.99 15.73
CA ARG A 232 18.02 -48.78 16.38
C ARG A 232 17.46 -50.06 16.97
N LEU A 233 18.20 -51.16 16.83
CA LEU A 233 17.88 -52.42 17.49
C LEU A 233 18.15 -52.31 18.99
N MET A 234 17.11 -52.42 19.79
CA MET A 234 17.12 -52.36 21.25
C MET A 234 16.88 -53.75 21.84
N THR A 235 17.46 -54.00 23.01
CA THR A 235 17.23 -55.22 23.79
C THR A 235 16.49 -54.90 25.08
N ARG A 236 15.47 -55.69 25.39
CA ARG A 236 14.71 -55.55 26.63
C ARG A 236 15.49 -56.15 27.80
N THR A 237 15.66 -55.36 28.86
CA THR A 237 16.20 -55.86 30.15
C THR A 237 15.22 -55.66 31.28
N GLU A 238 15.14 -56.66 32.15
CA GLU A 238 14.26 -56.66 33.34
C GLU A 238 14.55 -55.47 34.27
N ASN A 239 15.81 -55.05 34.38
CA ASN A 239 16.23 -54.06 35.39
C ASN A 239 16.56 -52.66 34.85
N ARG A 240 16.75 -52.48 33.53
CA ARG A 240 17.24 -51.21 32.94
C ARG A 240 16.39 -50.68 31.77
N GLY A 241 15.29 -51.36 31.45
CA GLY A 241 14.47 -51.00 30.29
C GLY A 241 15.13 -51.39 28.97
N LEU A 242 14.96 -50.56 27.94
CA LEU A 242 15.53 -50.76 26.60
C LEU A 242 16.96 -50.22 26.54
N VAL A 243 17.90 -51.03 26.04
CA VAL A 243 19.29 -50.60 25.79
C VAL A 243 19.67 -51.02 24.37
N PRO A 244 20.41 -50.20 23.62
CA PRO A 244 20.85 -50.56 22.28
C PRO A 244 21.64 -51.87 22.26
N TYR A 245 21.33 -52.76 21.30
CA TYR A 245 21.97 -54.06 21.15
C TYR A 245 23.49 -53.96 21.02
N HIS A 246 23.98 -52.96 20.27
CA HIS A 246 25.41 -52.74 20.06
C HIS A 246 26.16 -52.31 21.33
N GLU A 247 25.48 -51.72 22.32
CA GLU A 247 26.07 -51.29 23.60
C GLU A 247 26.10 -52.42 24.64
N ARG A 248 25.52 -53.59 24.34
CA ARG A 248 25.60 -54.76 25.22
C ARG A 248 27.00 -55.37 25.17
N SER A 249 27.40 -56.00 26.28
CA SER A 249 28.63 -56.79 26.31
C SER A 249 28.57 -57.91 25.27
N GLU A 250 29.72 -58.32 24.79
CA GLU A 250 29.83 -59.30 23.72
C GLU A 250 29.14 -60.63 24.06
N GLY A 251 29.34 -61.15 25.28
CA GLY A 251 28.64 -62.34 25.75
C GLY A 251 27.11 -62.22 25.76
N VAL A 252 26.57 -61.04 26.12
CA VAL A 252 25.12 -60.80 26.09
C VAL A 252 24.60 -60.75 24.65
N ARG A 253 25.33 -60.14 23.73
CA ARG A 253 24.97 -60.12 22.29
C ARG A 253 24.94 -61.53 21.71
N VAL A 254 25.96 -62.34 21.99
CA VAL A 254 26.02 -63.74 21.53
C VAL A 254 24.89 -64.57 22.11
N LYS A 255 24.63 -64.45 23.43
CA LYS A 255 23.53 -65.14 24.09
C LYS A 255 22.19 -64.81 23.43
N LEU A 256 21.91 -63.53 23.18
CA LEU A 256 20.69 -63.09 22.50
C LEU A 256 20.64 -63.64 21.06
N ALA A 257 21.73 -63.60 20.31
CA ALA A 257 21.77 -64.12 18.94
C ALA A 257 21.48 -65.64 18.88
N ILE A 258 22.07 -66.45 19.77
CA ILE A 258 21.81 -67.89 19.86
C ILE A 258 20.34 -68.15 20.24
N HIS A 259 19.82 -67.39 21.20
CA HIS A 259 18.45 -67.51 21.66
C HIS A 259 17.44 -67.23 20.54
N GLU A 260 17.60 -66.11 19.82
CA GLU A 260 16.73 -65.74 18.71
C GLU A 260 16.83 -66.71 17.52
N ALA A 261 18.05 -67.14 17.17
CA ALA A 261 18.27 -68.14 16.13
C ALA A 261 17.57 -69.46 16.47
N THR A 262 17.63 -69.88 17.73
CA THR A 262 16.92 -71.08 18.20
C THR A 262 15.40 -70.90 18.12
N GLN A 263 14.86 -69.79 18.63
CA GLN A 263 13.42 -69.53 18.57
C GLN A 263 12.91 -69.57 17.12
N LEU A 264 13.66 -69.01 16.18
CA LEU A 264 13.34 -69.07 14.76
C LEU A 264 13.32 -70.52 14.24
N ILE A 265 14.36 -71.31 14.53
CA ILE A 265 14.45 -72.71 14.09
C ILE A 265 13.31 -73.54 14.68
N ASN A 266 12.98 -73.35 15.96
CA ASN A 266 11.88 -74.02 16.64
C ASN A 266 10.52 -73.64 16.01
N ARG A 267 10.29 -72.35 15.68
CA ARG A 267 9.05 -71.91 15.02
C ARG A 267 8.89 -72.48 13.62
N MET A 268 9.98 -72.63 12.88
CA MET A 268 9.95 -73.24 11.54
C MET A 268 9.62 -74.73 11.59
N ASN A 269 9.77 -75.38 12.76
CA ASN A 269 9.40 -76.78 13.03
C ASN A 269 9.92 -77.77 11.96
N ALA A 270 11.05 -77.43 11.34
CA ALA A 270 11.51 -78.02 10.09
C ALA A 270 12.59 -79.10 10.29
N PHE A 271 13.16 -79.22 11.48
CA PHE A 271 14.32 -80.08 11.73
C PHE A 271 14.30 -80.70 13.13
N ASP A 272 14.67 -81.97 13.23
CA ASP A 272 14.83 -82.71 14.50
C ASP A 272 16.07 -82.27 15.29
N SER A 273 16.99 -81.54 14.66
CA SER A 273 18.17 -80.94 15.29
C SER A 273 18.58 -79.65 14.58
N ALA A 274 18.96 -78.65 15.36
CA ALA A 274 19.40 -77.35 14.87
C ALA A 274 20.93 -77.27 14.91
N LEU A 275 21.53 -76.82 13.81
CA LEU A 275 22.97 -76.57 13.72
C LEU A 275 23.24 -75.08 13.55
N ILE A 276 23.94 -74.47 14.49
CA ILE A 276 24.39 -73.07 14.40
C ILE A 276 25.90 -73.07 14.19
N VAL A 277 26.37 -72.42 13.12
CA VAL A 277 27.81 -72.20 12.91
C VAL A 277 28.18 -70.83 13.49
N ALA A 278 28.96 -70.83 14.56
CA ALA A 278 29.52 -69.61 15.13
C ALA A 278 30.86 -69.29 14.46
N PRO A 279 31.08 -68.04 14.01
CA PRO A 279 32.39 -67.62 13.51
C PRO A 279 33.48 -67.81 14.57
N GLN A 280 34.68 -68.19 14.12
CA GLN A 280 35.83 -68.41 14.99
C GLN A 280 36.15 -67.17 15.82
N GLU A 281 36.14 -65.99 15.20
CA GLU A 281 36.48 -64.73 15.83
C GLU A 281 35.53 -64.42 16.99
N LEU A 282 34.24 -64.72 16.79
CA LEU A 282 33.20 -64.54 17.80
C LEU A 282 33.43 -65.49 18.97
N TRP A 283 33.71 -66.76 18.70
CA TRP A 283 33.92 -67.75 19.76
C TRP A 283 35.19 -67.47 20.58
N GLN A 284 36.28 -67.08 19.91
CA GLN A 284 37.54 -66.75 20.57
C GLN A 284 37.48 -65.45 21.37
N GLY A 285 36.63 -64.49 20.98
CA GLY A 285 36.38 -63.25 21.72
C GLY A 285 35.61 -63.44 23.03
N LEU A 286 34.96 -64.60 23.24
CA LEU A 286 34.22 -64.88 24.47
C LEU A 286 35.15 -65.34 25.59
N ASP A 287 34.94 -64.78 26.78
CA ASP A 287 35.55 -65.30 28.01
C ASP A 287 35.01 -66.71 28.37
N PRO A 288 35.75 -67.49 29.18
CA PRO A 288 35.36 -68.85 29.52
C PRO A 288 33.98 -68.98 30.17
N GLU A 289 33.52 -67.99 30.93
CA GLU A 289 32.19 -68.01 31.54
C GLU A 289 31.10 -67.87 30.49
N ASN A 290 31.24 -66.94 29.55
CA ASN A 290 30.31 -66.77 28.44
C ASN A 290 30.33 -67.95 27.43
N LYS A 291 31.48 -68.59 27.18
CA LYS A 291 31.55 -69.85 26.41
C LYS A 291 30.73 -70.97 27.07
N ARG A 292 30.83 -71.11 28.41
CA ARG A 292 30.01 -72.07 29.18
C ARG A 292 28.52 -71.74 29.11
N LEU A 293 28.16 -70.46 29.27
CA LEU A 293 26.76 -70.03 29.17
C LEU A 293 26.18 -70.27 27.78
N ALA A 294 26.95 -70.01 26.72
CA ALA A 294 26.54 -70.31 25.34
C ALA A 294 26.32 -71.81 25.13
N HIS A 295 27.24 -72.65 25.62
CA HIS A 295 27.08 -74.11 25.59
C HIS A 295 25.85 -74.60 26.36
N GLN A 296 25.63 -74.09 27.57
CA GLN A 296 24.44 -74.42 28.39
C GLN A 296 23.15 -74.01 27.69
N CYS A 297 23.08 -72.79 27.16
CA CYS A 297 21.92 -72.31 26.41
C CYS A 297 21.67 -73.19 25.17
N ALA A 298 22.72 -73.56 24.43
CA ALA A 298 22.59 -74.43 23.26
C ALA A 298 22.07 -75.82 23.63
N ALA A 299 22.58 -76.39 24.74
CA ALA A 299 22.15 -77.70 25.24
C ALA A 299 20.69 -77.68 25.72
N GLU A 300 20.29 -76.67 26.50
CA GLU A 300 18.90 -76.49 26.96
C GLU A 300 17.91 -76.36 25.80
N LEU A 301 18.37 -75.72 24.72
CA LEU A 301 17.55 -75.44 23.54
C LEU A 301 17.64 -76.53 22.45
N GLY A 302 18.42 -77.60 22.66
CA GLY A 302 18.55 -78.71 21.71
C GLY A 302 19.32 -78.37 20.43
N VAL A 303 20.23 -77.40 20.49
CA VAL A 303 21.00 -76.89 19.35
C VAL A 303 22.46 -77.29 19.46
N THR A 304 23.05 -77.72 18.34
CA THR A 304 24.50 -77.93 18.23
C THR A 304 25.15 -76.67 17.68
N ILE A 305 26.11 -76.10 18.41
CA ILE A 305 26.94 -75.01 17.92
C ILE A 305 28.25 -75.59 17.40
N ILE A 306 28.58 -75.36 16.13
CA ILE A 306 29.90 -75.64 15.56
C ILE A 306 30.67 -74.33 15.47
N THR A 307 31.91 -74.35 15.94
CA THR A 307 32.84 -73.24 15.86
C THR A 307 34.25 -73.77 15.65
N ALA A 308 35.17 -72.90 15.26
CA ALA A 308 36.59 -73.21 15.25
C ALA A 308 37.30 -72.43 16.37
N GLU A 309 38.38 -73.00 16.87
CA GLU A 309 39.28 -72.37 17.84
C GLU A 309 40.71 -72.65 17.38
N ALA A 310 41.48 -71.60 17.10
CA ALA A 310 42.89 -71.75 16.76
C ALA A 310 43.64 -72.32 17.96
N THR A 311 44.26 -73.48 17.75
CA THR A 311 45.16 -74.14 18.71
C THR A 311 46.44 -74.53 17.98
N GLU A 312 47.53 -74.76 18.72
CA GLU A 312 48.74 -75.33 18.14
C GLU A 312 48.52 -76.84 17.89
N GLY A 313 48.64 -77.27 16.62
CA GLY A 313 48.51 -78.68 16.23
C GLY A 313 47.63 -78.92 15.00
N ASP A 314 47.36 -80.20 14.71
CA ASP A 314 46.51 -80.61 13.59
C ASP A 314 45.01 -80.33 13.86
N LEU A 315 44.24 -80.14 12.79
CA LEU A 315 42.79 -79.90 12.84
C LEU A 315 42.07 -81.11 13.46
N ARG A 316 41.32 -80.85 14.53
CA ARG A 316 40.52 -81.85 15.25
C ARG A 316 39.15 -81.29 15.63
N ALA A 317 38.16 -82.18 15.75
CA ALA A 317 36.80 -81.84 16.19
C ALA A 317 36.57 -82.44 17.58
N GLU A 318 36.34 -81.57 18.58
CA GLU A 318 36.20 -81.96 19.98
C GLU A 318 34.90 -81.38 20.56
N PRO A 319 34.16 -82.13 21.39
CA PRO A 319 33.04 -81.57 22.12
C PRO A 319 33.55 -80.52 23.13
N PHE A 320 32.85 -79.42 23.28
CA PHE A 320 33.23 -78.39 24.25
C PHE A 320 33.16 -78.95 25.68
N ALA A 321 34.32 -79.11 26.32
CA ALA A 321 34.45 -79.74 27.63
C ALA A 321 34.17 -78.80 28.82
N GLY A 322 33.76 -77.55 28.56
CA GLY A 322 33.40 -76.57 29.60
C GLY A 322 34.48 -76.41 30.67
N GLU A 323 35.65 -75.86 30.31
CA GLU A 323 36.86 -75.79 31.15
C GLU A 323 36.55 -75.68 32.65
N GLY A 324 36.70 -76.78 33.39
CA GLY A 324 36.76 -76.77 34.84
C GLY A 324 38.06 -76.11 35.29
N LYS A 325 38.02 -75.39 36.41
CA LYS A 325 39.18 -74.82 37.10
C LYS A 325 40.38 -75.78 37.05
N GLY A 326 41.54 -75.27 36.68
CA GLY A 326 42.81 -75.94 36.93
C GLY A 326 43.02 -76.11 38.43
N ASP A 327 42.56 -77.24 38.96
CA ASP A 327 43.19 -77.88 40.11
C ASP A 327 44.38 -78.70 39.59
N GLY A 328 45.46 -78.66 40.36
CA GLY A 328 46.81 -78.88 39.87
C GLY A 328 47.14 -80.28 39.39
N GLN A 329 48.19 -80.31 38.57
CA GLN A 329 49.33 -81.21 38.70
C GLN A 329 50.59 -80.50 38.21
#